data_AF-A0A644XE89-F1
#
_entry.id   AF-A0A644XE89-F1
#
_cell.length_a   1.000
_cell.length_b   1.000
_cell.length_c   1.000
_cell.angle_alpha   90.00
_cell.angle_beta   90.00
_cell.angle_gamma   90.00
#
_symmetry.space_group_name_H-M   'P 1'
#
loop_
_entity.id
_entity.type
_entity.pdbx_description
1 polymer ?
#
loop_
_entity_poly.entity_id
_entity_poly.type
_entity_poly.pdbx_seq_one_letter_code
_entity_poly.pdbx_strand_id
1 'polypeptide(L)' 'MARKKVVKNISFDNERNKYYVNLGFGVDENGKQIKTTKTFNKLADARNALKEHEGNKVKRTLTVPQKNYCR' A
#
# COMPACT_ATOMS: atom_id res chain seq x y z
N MET A 1 -13.93 3.78 -15.52
CA MET A 1 -12.82 3.46 -14.58
C MET A 1 -12.13 2.14 -14.91
N ALA A 2 -11.39 2.10 -16.02
CA ALA A 2 -10.55 0.96 -16.37
C ALA A 2 -9.15 1.14 -15.76
N ARG A 3 -8.83 0.35 -14.72
CA ARG A 3 -7.48 0.33 -14.13
C ARG A 3 -6.65 -0.76 -14.81
N LYS A 4 -5.52 -0.39 -15.41
CA LYS A 4 -4.58 -1.33 -16.01
C LYS A 4 -3.58 -1.80 -14.95
N LYS A 5 -3.45 -3.12 -14.77
CA LYS A 5 -2.42 -3.69 -13.90
C LYS A 5 -1.06 -3.50 -14.57
N VAL A 6 -0.15 -2.78 -13.92
CA VAL A 6 1.21 -2.54 -14.46
C VAL A 6 2.20 -3.50 -13.81
N VAL A 7 2.15 -3.62 -12.48
CA VAL A 7 3.05 -4.46 -11.68
C VAL A 7 2.23 -5.14 -10.57
N LYS A 8 2.79 -6.15 -9.89
CA LYS A 8 2.23 -6.66 -8.64
C LYS A 8 2.02 -5.49 -7.67
N ASN A 9 0.80 -5.37 -7.14
CA ASN A 9 0.38 -4.31 -6.23
C ASN A 9 0.40 -2.86 -6.79
N ILE A 10 0.66 -2.65 -8.08
CA ILE A 10 0.52 -1.35 -8.77
C ILE A 10 -0.49 -1.43 -9.90
N SER A 11 -1.50 -0.57 -9.85
CA SER A 11 -2.47 -0.39 -10.94
C SER A 11 -2.42 1.05 -11.44
N PHE A 12 -2.44 1.26 -12.74
CA PHE A 12 -2.50 2.58 -13.34
C PHE A 12 -3.94 2.88 -13.80
N ASP A 13 -4.41 4.06 -13.45
CA ASP A 13 -5.68 4.59 -13.89
C ASP A 13 -5.44 5.54 -15.06
N ASN A 14 -5.87 5.12 -16.26
CA ASN A 14 -5.70 5.90 -17.48
C ASN A 14 -6.55 7.18 -17.49
N GLU A 15 -7.71 7.20 -16.82
CA GLU A 15 -8.60 8.37 -16.78
C GLU A 15 -8.03 9.45 -15.86
N ARG A 16 -7.42 9.04 -14.74
CA ARG A 16 -6.87 9.96 -13.73
C ARG A 16 -5.38 10.20 -13.87
N ASN A 17 -4.69 9.44 -14.73
CA ASN A 17 -3.23 9.39 -14.84
C ASN A 17 -2.52 9.19 -13.50
N LYS A 18 -3.07 8.29 -12.66
CA LYS A 18 -2.56 8.01 -11.32
C LYS A 18 -2.19 6.54 -11.15
N TYR A 19 -1.09 6.32 -10.45
CA TYR A 19 -0.62 5.01 -10.02
C TYR A 19 -1.16 4.72 -8.63
N TYR A 20 -2.02 3.72 -8.55
CA TYR A 20 -2.56 3.18 -7.31
C TYR A 20 -1.65 2.07 -6.81
N VAL A 21 -1.19 2.19 -5.58
CA VAL A 21 -0.33 1.22 -4.91
C VAL A 21 -1.07 0.63 -3.72
N ASN A 22 -1.19 -0.69 -3.69
CA ASN A 22 -1.81 -1.41 -2.58
C ASN A 22 -0.74 -1.97 -1.64
N LEU A 23 -0.65 -1.40 -0.43
CA LEU A 23 0.32 -1.74 0.60
C LEU A 23 -0.38 -2.60 1.66
N GLY A 24 0.02 -3.86 1.78
CA GLY A 24 -0.53 -4.81 2.74
C GLY A 24 0.35 -4.91 3.98
N PHE A 25 -0.12 -4.38 5.10
CA PHE A 25 0.63 -4.32 6.35
C PHE A 25 0.51 -5.61 7.17
N GLY A 26 -0.54 -6.40 6.98
CA GLY A 26 -0.68 -7.70 7.67
C GLY A 26 -2.12 -7.97 8.03
N VAL A 27 -2.30 -8.65 9.15
CA VAL A 27 -3.62 -9.02 9.67
C VAL A 27 -3.76 -8.44 11.08
N ASP A 28 -4.89 -7.81 11.34
CA ASP A 28 -5.24 -7.28 12.66
C ASP A 28 -5.58 -8.44 13.63
N GLU A 29 -5.70 -8.14 14.92
CA GLU A 29 -6.05 -9.12 15.97
C GLU A 29 -7.40 -9.82 15.71
N ASN A 30 -8.27 -9.18 14.93
CA ASN A 30 -9.57 -9.70 14.52
C ASN A 30 -9.52 -10.52 13.22
N GLY A 31 -8.33 -10.84 12.69
CA GLY A 31 -8.18 -11.58 11.42
C GLY A 31 -8.43 -10.73 10.16
N LYS A 32 -8.63 -9.42 10.30
CA LYS A 32 -8.87 -8.51 9.17
C LYS A 32 -7.56 -8.07 8.53
N GLN A 33 -7.44 -8.20 7.21
CA GLN A 33 -6.29 -7.69 6.48
C GLN A 33 -6.20 -6.16 6.56
N ILE A 34 -5.08 -5.65 7.07
CA ILE A 34 -4.77 -4.23 7.10
C ILE A 34 -4.04 -3.90 5.80
N LYS A 35 -4.72 -3.18 4.93
CA LYS A 35 -4.17 -2.69 3.66
C LYS A 35 -4.47 -1.22 3.49
N THR A 36 -3.51 -0.47 2.99
CA THR A 36 -3.69 0.94 2.62
C THR A 36 -3.41 1.10 1.15
N THR A 37 -4.25 1.89 0.49
CA THR A 37 -4.02 2.26 -0.91
C THR A 37 -3.47 3.67 -0.95
N LYS A 38 -2.30 3.85 -1.58
CA LYS A 38 -1.71 5.17 -1.84
C LYS A 38 -1.77 5.46 -3.34
N THR A 39 -1.84 6.74 -3.70
CA THR A 39 -1.84 7.19 -5.09
C THR A 39 -0.60 8.04 -5.37
N PHE A 40 -0.02 7.85 -6.54
CA PHE A 40 1.16 8.56 -7.00
C PHE A 40 0.97 9.02 -8.44
N ASN A 41 1.68 10.09 -8.83
CA ASN A 41 1.64 10.60 -10.20
C ASN A 41 2.70 9.95 -11.10
N LYS A 42 3.81 9.45 -10.52
CA LYS A 42 4.90 8.80 -11.26
C LYS A 42 5.02 7.32 -10.88
N LEU A 43 5.36 6.49 -11.86
CA LEU A 43 5.61 5.06 -11.64
C LEU A 43 6.84 4.82 -10.74
N ALA A 44 7.86 5.67 -10.85
CA ALA A 44 9.07 5.56 -10.03
C ALA A 44 8.75 5.72 -8.53
N ASP A 45 7.94 6.73 -8.17
CA ASP A 45 7.50 6.97 -6.79
C ASP A 45 6.67 5.80 -6.26
N ALA A 46 5.78 5.25 -7.09
CA ALA A 46 4.99 4.07 -6.76
C ALA A 46 5.87 2.83 -6.49
N ARG A 47 6.94 2.64 -7.26
CA ARG A 47 7.91 1.55 -7.05
C ARG A 47 8.74 1.76 -5.79
N ASN A 48 9.19 2.99 -5.52
CA ASN A 48 9.94 3.32 -4.32
C ASN A 48 9.11 3.06 -3.07
N ALA A 49 7.86 3.52 -3.04
CA ALA A 49 6.95 3.28 -1.93
C ALA A 49 6.69 1.78 -1.67
N LEU A 50 6.61 0.96 -2.72
CA LEU A 50 6.52 -0.51 -2.56
C LEU A 50 7.81 -1.10 -1.98
N LYS A 51 8.96 -0.68 -2.50
CA LYS A 51 10.27 -1.16 -2.04
C LYS A 51 10.49 -0.82 -0.56
N GLU A 52 10.15 0.40 -0.16
CA GLU A 52 10.19 0.83 1.24
C GLU A 52 9.25 0.00 2.11
N HIS A 53 8.03 -0.25 1.65
CA HIS A 53 7.06 -1.06 2.37
C HIS A 53 7.52 -2.51 2.54
N GLU A 54 8.03 -3.15 1.49
CA GLU A 54 8.58 -4.50 1.56
C GLU A 54 9.82 -4.56 2.47
N GLY A 55 10.70 -3.56 2.40
CA GLY A 55 11.84 -3.43 3.29
C GLY A 55 11.44 -3.29 4.77
N ASN A 56 10.42 -2.48 5.06
CA ASN A 56 9.89 -2.32 6.42
C ASN A 56 9.23 -3.60 6.93
N LYS A 57 8.53 -4.34 6.05
CA LYS A 57 7.94 -5.64 6.40
C LYS A 57 9.01 -6.67 6.81
N VAL A 58 10.14 -6.70 6.10
CA VAL A 58 11.28 -7.57 6.42
C VAL A 58 11.93 -7.18 7.75
N LYS A 59 12.04 -5.88 8.03
CA LYS A 59 12.65 -5.35 9.26
C LYS A 59 11.80 -5.55 10.53
N ARG A 60 10.57 -6.10 10.42
CA ARG A 60 9.62 -6.37 11.52
C ARG A 60 9.30 -5.15 12.41
N THR A 61 9.71 -3.95 12.01
CA THR A 61 9.35 -2.70 12.67
C THR A 61 7.93 -2.31 12.27
N LEU A 62 6.99 -2.83 13.06
CA LEU A 62 5.61 -2.34 13.22
C LEU A 62 4.74 -2.31 11.95
N THR A 63 3.97 -3.39 11.78
CA THR A 63 2.68 -3.32 11.10
C THR A 63 1.55 -3.75 12.02
N VAL A 64 1.54 -3.17 13.22
CA VAL A 64 0.34 -3.10 14.04
C VAL A 64 -0.15 -1.66 13.95
N PRO A 65 -1.41 -1.41 13.53
CA PRO A 65 -1.96 -0.08 13.62
C PRO A 65 -2.03 0.28 15.11
N GLN A 66 -1.29 1.30 15.55
CA GLN A 66 -1.50 1.86 16.87
C GLN A 66 -2.90 2.47 16.90
N LYS A 67 -3.87 1.68 17.33
CA LYS A 67 -5.17 2.20 17.74
C LYS A 67 -4.99 2.83 19.11
N ASN A 68 -4.69 4.13 19.13
CA ASN A 68 -4.94 4.93 20.32
C ASN A 68 -6.45 5.14 20.43
N TYR A 69 -7.16 4.18 21.03
CA TYR A 69 -8.45 4.49 21.65
C TYR A 69 -8.14 5.12 23.02
N CYS A 70 -8.18 6.45 23.11
CA CYS A 70 -8.38 7.08 24.42
C CYS A 70 -9.88 7.06 24.74
N ARG A 71 -10.14 6.56 25.95
CA ARG A 71 -11.42 6.27 26.58
C ARG A 71 -12.08 7.53 27.12
#